data_AF-A0A4Q3S221-F1
#
_entry.id   AF-A0A4Q3S221-F1
#
_cell.length_a   1.000
_cell.length_b   1.000
_cell.length_c   1.000
_cell.angle_alpha   90.00
_cell.angle_beta   90.00
_cell.angle_gamma   90.00
#
_symmetry.space_group_name_H-M   'P 1'
#
loop_
_entity.id
_entity.type
_entity.pdbx_description
1 polymer ?
#
loop_
_entity_poly.entity_id
_entity_poly.type
_entity_poly.pdbx_seq_one_letter_code
_entity_poly.pdbx_strand_id
1 'polypeptide(L)' 'TDLRERYPAVQPGFNMNKKHWNTIVMDNSIPDKLIRDWIRHSYDLVVAKLPKKK' A
#
# COMPACT_ATOMS: atom_id res chain seq x y z
N THR A 1 7.97 -1.63 -7.87
CA THR A 1 7.47 -1.01 -9.11
C THR A 1 6.34 -1.82 -9.72
N ASP A 2 6.34 -3.14 -9.54
CA ASP A 2 5.31 -4.09 -9.98
C ASP A 2 3.83 -3.64 -9.80
N LEU A 3 3.43 -3.16 -8.61
CA LEU A 3 2.05 -2.71 -8.37
C LEU A 3 1.63 -1.48 -9.20
N ARG A 4 2.54 -0.53 -9.44
CA ARG A 4 2.24 0.71 -10.17
C ARG A 4 2.16 0.48 -11.68
N GLU A 5 2.87 -0.54 -12.17
CA GLU A 5 2.85 -0.94 -13.58
C GLU A 5 1.57 -1.74 -13.90
N ARG A 6 1.09 -2.54 -12.94
CA ARG A 6 -0.07 -3.42 -13.13
C ARG A 6 -1.42 -2.74 -12.89
N TYR A 7 -1.48 -1.72 -12.04
CA TYR A 7 -2.73 -1.09 -11.63
C TYR A 7 -2.66 0.43 -11.83
N PRO A 8 -3.33 1.00 -12.85
CA PRO A 8 -3.35 2.44 -13.09
C PRO A 8 -3.87 3.26 -11.91
N ALA A 9 -4.75 2.70 -11.08
CA ALA A 9 -5.23 3.34 -9.86
C ALA A 9 -4.18 3.40 -8.72
N VAL A 10 -3.02 2.74 -8.87
CA VAL A 10 -1.90 2.77 -7.90
C VAL A 10 -0.86 3.79 -8.32
N GLN A 11 -0.86 4.93 -7.63
CA GLN A 11 0.03 6.05 -7.90
C GLN A 11 1.15 6.16 -6.85
N PRO A 12 2.23 6.89 -7.13
CA PRO A 12 3.21 7.25 -6.10
C PRO A 12 2.54 7.94 -4.90
N GLY A 13 3.08 7.73 -3.69
CA GLY A 13 2.54 8.35 -2.47
C GLY A 13 2.47 9.87 -2.55
N PHE A 14 1.28 10.45 -2.36
CA PHE A 14 1.05 11.89 -2.30
C PHE A 14 1.62 12.45 -1.00
N ASN A 15 2.43 13.51 -1.08
CA ASN A 15 3.13 14.14 0.05
C ASN A 15 3.99 13.22 0.95
N MET A 16 4.17 11.96 0.57
CA MET A 16 4.93 10.96 1.33
C MET A 16 6.15 10.45 0.53
N ASN A 17 6.98 9.63 1.18
CA ASN A 17 8.14 9.04 0.53
C ASN A 17 7.70 8.06 -0.58
N LYS A 18 7.88 8.47 -1.84
CA LYS A 18 7.47 7.74 -3.06
C LYS A 18 8.16 6.39 -3.25
N LYS A 19 9.21 6.07 -2.48
CA LYS A 19 9.84 4.74 -2.46
C LYS A 19 9.01 3.73 -1.67
N HIS A 20 8.32 4.17 -0.61
CA HIS A 20 7.65 3.29 0.34
C HIS A 20 6.12 3.43 0.32
N TRP A 21 5.61 4.58 -0.11
CA TRP A 21 4.19 4.88 -0.08
C TRP A 21 3.59 4.87 -1.47
N ASN A 22 2.36 4.36 -1.56
CA ASN A 22 1.50 4.40 -2.72
C ASN A 22 0.21 5.15 -2.36
N THR A 23 -0.36 5.85 -3.33
CA THR A 23 -1.71 6.40 -3.27
C THR A 23 -2.60 5.48 -4.08
N ILE A 24 -3.73 5.04 -3.53
CA ILE A 24 -4.69 4.19 -4.24
C ILE A 24 -5.91 5.03 -4.55
N VAL A 25 -6.26 5.17 -5.83
CA VAL A 25 -7.50 5.83 -6.27
C VAL A 25 -8.66 4.84 -6.11
N MET A 26 -9.69 5.24 -5.39
CA MET A 26 -10.88 4.41 -5.15
C MET A 26 -11.93 4.65 -6.25
N ASP A 27 -11.61 4.23 -7.47
CA ASP A 27 -12.45 4.36 -8.67
C ASP A 27 -13.19 3.06 -9.06
N ASN A 28 -13.22 2.08 -8.14
CA ASN A 28 -13.75 0.72 -8.32
C ASN A 28 -13.01 -0.14 -9.38
N SER A 29 -11.86 0.30 -9.92
CA SER A 29 -11.04 -0.52 -10.83
C SER A 29 -10.31 -1.67 -10.13
N ILE A 30 -10.19 -1.62 -8.80
CA ILE A 30 -9.51 -2.62 -7.98
C ILE A 30 -10.52 -3.28 -7.05
N PRO A 31 -10.61 -4.63 -7.04
CA PRO A 31 -11.51 -5.33 -6.14
C PRO A 31 -11.20 -5.06 -4.66
N ASP A 32 -12.24 -4.85 -3.85
CA ASP A 32 -12.15 -4.64 -2.40
C ASP A 32 -11.27 -5.66 -1.68
N LYS A 33 -11.37 -6.93 -2.08
CA LYS A 33 -10.56 -8.00 -1.48
C LYS A 33 -9.07 -7.70 -1.61
N LEU A 34 -8.64 -7.25 -2.79
CA LEU A 34 -7.23 -6.96 -3.07
C LEU A 34 -6.76 -5.73 -2.28
N ILE A 35 -7.61 -4.70 -2.16
CA ILE A 35 -7.34 -3.52 -1.35
C ILE A 35 -7.15 -3.91 0.13
N ARG A 36 -8.02 -4.78 0.67
CA ARG A 36 -7.90 -5.28 2.04
C ARG A 36 -6.61 -6.09 2.25
N ASP A 37 -6.24 -6.92 1.28
CA ASP A 37 -5.00 -7.70 1.32
C ASP A 37 -3.77 -6.76 1.34
N TRP A 38 -3.79 -5.66 0.57
CA TRP A 38 -2.72 -4.65 0.59
C TRP A 38 -2.66 -3.86 1.89
N ILE A 39 -3.80 -3.49 2.46
CA ILE A 39 -3.87 -2.82 3.77
C ILE A 39 -3.23 -3.70 4.84
N ARG A 40 -3.59 -5.00 4.87
CA ARG A 40 -2.99 -5.96 5.80
C ARG A 40 -1.49 -6.05 5.62
N HIS A 41 -1.01 -6.23 4.39
CA HIS A 41 0.43 -6.31 4.13
C HIS A 41 1.17 -5.03 4.54
N SER A 42 0.59 -3.85 4.28
CA SER A 42 1.15 -2.58 4.73
C SER A 42 1.25 -2.50 6.26
N TYR A 43 0.22 -2.96 6.96
CA TYR A 43 0.21 -3.03 8.41
C TYR A 43 1.29 -3.98 8.94
N ASP A 44 1.38 -5.19 8.39
CA ASP A 44 2.36 -6.20 8.80
C ASP A 44 3.80 -5.69 8.65
N LEU A 45 4.09 -4.95 7.57
CA LEU A 45 5.40 -4.32 7.36
C LEU A 45 5.75 -3.26 8.40
N VAL A 46 4.76 -2.53 8.93
CA VAL A 46 4.96 -1.57 10.01
C VAL A 46 5.18 -2.29 11.32
N VAL A 47 4.31 -3.26 11.64
CA VAL A 47 4.39 -4.06 12.88
C VAL A 47 5.73 -4.79 12.99
N ALA A 48 6.22 -5.36 11.89
CA ALA A 48 7.51 -6.05 11.86
C ALA A 48 8.71 -5.15 12.20
N LYS A 49 8.56 -3.82 12.07
CA LYS A 49 9.60 -2.84 12.40
C LYS A 49 9.44 -2.21 13.78
N LEU A 50 8.34 -2.49 14.49
CA LEU A 50 8.14 -1.97 15.83
C LEU A 50 9.12 -2.65 16.80
N PRO A 51 9.66 -1.90 17.78
CA PRO A 51 10.49 -2.49 18.81
C PRO A 51 9.68 -3.49 19.63
N LYS A 52 10.31 -4.61 20.02
CA LYS A 52 9.69 -5.56 20.93
C LYS A 52 9.39 -4.88 22.25
N LYS A 53 8.19 -5.12 22.78
CA LYS A 53 7.83 -4.71 24.12
C LYS A 53 8.85 -5.33 25.09
N LYS A 54 9.47 -4.49 25.93
CA LYS A 54 10.35 -4.95 27.02
C LYS A 54 9.54 -5.69 28.07
#